data_AF-A0A9E5RAV0-F1
#
_entry.id   AF-A0A9E5RAV0-F1
#
_cell.length_a   1.000
_cell.length_b   1.000
_cell.length_c   1.000
_cell.angle_alpha   90.00
_cell.angle_beta   90.00
_cell.angle_gamma   90.00
#
_symmetry.space_group_name_H-M   'P 1'
#
loop_
_entity.id
_entity.type
_entity.pdbx_description
1 polymer ?
#
loop_
_entity_poly.entity_id
_entity_poly.type
_entity_poly.pdbx_seq_one_letter_code
_entity_poly.pdbx_strand_id
1 'polypeptide(L)'
;MYLSVNCPRCDRALGQISPDGLLQVQCPSCRQHYGAVYGKLSGWSSQLETMLYLSDQLPSFYKRRYQFRITTPGRSLRLLKFSTPGLRDQIPVRPGAKFRFCYSTCGSGIRSCWQFIITQPGKNITCPSPVPG
;
A
#
# COMPACT_ATOMS: atom_id res chain seq x y z
N MET A 1 6.07 -7.49 18.82
CA MET A 1 5.46 -8.37 17.80
C MET A 1 6.25 -8.16 16.52
N TYR A 2 6.94 -9.20 16.04
CA TYR A 2 7.67 -9.15 14.78
C TYR A 2 6.73 -9.61 13.67
N LEU A 3 6.54 -8.77 12.65
CA LEU A 3 5.68 -9.08 11.50
C LEU A 3 6.57 -9.54 10.34
N SER A 4 6.50 -10.83 10.00
CA SER A 4 7.25 -11.41 8.88
C SER A 4 6.65 -10.99 7.55
N VAL A 5 7.48 -10.55 6.60
CA VAL A 5 7.09 -10.12 5.25
C VAL A 5 7.63 -11.09 4.22
N ASN A 6 6.77 -11.54 3.33
CA ASN A 6 7.14 -12.34 2.17
C ASN A 6 7.16 -11.47 0.91
N CYS A 7 7.95 -11.90 -0.07
CA CYS A 7 8.05 -11.25 -1.36
C CYS A 7 6.73 -11.47 -2.11
N PRO A 8 6.01 -10.41 -2.50
CA PRO A 8 4.73 -10.58 -3.17
C PRO A 8 4.86 -11.23 -4.56
N ARG A 9 6.06 -11.21 -5.16
CA ARG A 9 6.30 -11.79 -6.48
C ARG A 9 6.71 -13.26 -6.47
N CYS A 10 7.48 -13.69 -5.46
CA CYS A 10 8.06 -15.04 -5.43
C CYS A 10 7.91 -15.75 -4.08
N ASP A 11 7.09 -15.19 -3.18
CA ASP A 11 6.74 -15.64 -1.82
C ASP A 11 7.90 -15.94 -0.85
N ARG A 12 9.16 -15.74 -1.26
CA ARG A 12 10.31 -15.86 -0.37
C ARG A 12 10.24 -14.86 0.77
N ALA A 13 10.63 -15.30 1.97
CA ALA A 13 10.76 -14.42 3.13
C ALA A 13 11.71 -13.25 2.82
N LEU A 14 11.20 -12.03 2.99
CA LEU A 14 11.96 -10.78 2.89
C LEU A 14 12.56 -10.37 4.24
N GLY A 15 12.02 -10.88 5.34
CA GLY A 15 12.49 -10.59 6.70
C GLY A 15 11.37 -10.13 7.61
N GLN A 16 11.72 -9.41 8.68
CA GLN A 16 10.78 -8.92 9.68
C GLN A 16 10.76 -7.39 9.69
N ILE A 17 9.58 -6.81 9.89
CA ILE A 17 9.44 -5.38 10.13
C ILE A 17 10.13 -5.05 11.46
N SER A 18 11.07 -4.09 11.43
CA SER A 18 11.80 -3.67 12.62
C SER A 18 10.86 -3.02 13.66
N PRO A 19 11.27 -2.94 14.94
CA PRO A 19 10.44 -2.39 16.01
C PRO A 19 9.96 -0.95 15.77
N ASP A 20 10.67 -0.18 14.95
CA ASP A 20 10.29 1.17 14.52
C ASP A 20 9.10 1.19 13.53
N GLY A 21 8.71 0.03 13.00
CA GLY A 21 7.59 -0.18 12.08
C GLY A 21 7.96 -0.15 10.60
N LEU A 22 9.23 -0.33 10.24
CA LEU A 22 9.69 -0.25 8.85
C LEU A 22 10.40 -1.53 8.39
N LEU A 23 10.44 -1.72 7.08
CA LEU A 23 11.30 -2.70 6.42
C LEU A 23 11.67 -2.12 5.06
N GLN A 24 12.95 -2.17 4.70
CA GLN A 24 13.42 -1.92 3.35
C GLN A 24 14.43 -3.01 3.00
N VAL A 25 14.16 -3.75 1.94
CA VAL A 25 14.95 -4.93 1.60
C VAL A 25 14.83 -5.25 0.12
N GLN A 26 15.93 -5.73 -0.46
CA GLN A 26 15.93 -6.29 -1.81
C GLN A 26 15.65 -7.79 -1.72
N CYS A 27 14.67 -8.28 -2.50
CA CYS A 27 14.42 -9.71 -2.57
C CYS A 27 15.61 -10.43 -3.21
N PRO A 28 16.19 -11.46 -2.57
CA PRO A 28 17.35 -12.18 -3.13
C PRO A 28 17.02 -12.98 -4.39
N SER A 29 15.74 -13.34 -4.60
CA SER A 29 15.32 -14.14 -5.75
C SER A 29 14.92 -13.27 -6.94
N CYS A 30 13.98 -12.34 -6.78
CA CYS A 30 13.50 -11.50 -7.89
C CYS A 30 14.26 -10.18 -8.06
N ARG A 31 15.26 -9.91 -7.20
CA ARG A 31 16.13 -8.71 -7.19
C ARG A 31 15.40 -7.37 -7.13
N GLN A 32 14.11 -7.36 -6.83
CA GLN A 32 13.32 -6.14 -6.68
C GLN A 32 13.44 -5.61 -5.25
N HIS A 33 13.42 -4.29 -5.11
CA HIS A 33 13.40 -3.62 -3.82
C HIS A 33 11.96 -3.54 -3.31
N TYR A 34 11.81 -3.86 -2.04
CA TYR A 34 10.54 -3.82 -1.33
C TYR A 34 10.66 -2.98 -0.08
N GLY A 35 9.59 -2.26 0.22
CA GLY A 35 9.37 -1.62 1.50
C GLY A 35 8.16 -2.23 2.19
N ALA A 36 8.19 -2.26 3.53
CA ALA A 36 6.99 -2.44 4.31
C ALA A 36 6.89 -1.39 5.42
N VAL A 37 5.66 -0.95 5.70
CA VAL A 37 5.35 -0.04 6.79
C VAL A 37 4.28 -0.66 7.66
N TYR A 38 4.50 -0.62 8.97
CA TYR A 38 3.54 -0.98 10.00
C TYR A 38 3.29 0.19 10.93
N GLY A 39 2.02 0.48 11.21
CA GLY A 39 1.66 1.54 12.12
C GLY A 39 0.15 1.78 12.20
N LYS A 40 -0.22 2.85 12.89
CA LYS A 40 -1.62 3.30 12.99
C LYS A 40 -1.89 4.36 11.93
N LEU A 41 -3.03 4.28 11.26
CA LEU A 41 -3.47 5.34 10.36
C LEU A 41 -3.95 6.53 11.17
N SER A 42 -3.23 7.64 11.05
CA SER A 42 -3.55 8.92 11.68
C SER A 42 -4.36 9.84 10.76
N GLY A 43 -4.35 9.57 9.45
CA GLY A 43 -5.22 10.25 8.49
C GLY A 43 -5.16 9.62 7.11
N TRP A 44 -6.17 9.86 6.29
CA TRP A 44 -6.19 9.43 4.90
C TRP A 44 -6.94 10.42 4.03
N SER A 45 -6.62 10.43 2.75
CA SER A 45 -7.47 11.01 1.72
C SER A 45 -7.48 10.10 0.50
N SER A 46 -8.56 10.21 -0.28
CA SER A 46 -8.65 9.58 -1.60
C SER A 46 -9.23 10.57 -2.59
N GLN A 47 -8.72 10.57 -3.81
CA GLN A 47 -9.18 11.40 -4.91
C GLN A 47 -9.41 10.53 -6.13
N LEU A 48 -10.61 10.62 -6.71
CA LEU A 48 -10.91 10.01 -7.99
C LEU A 48 -10.38 10.91 -9.11
N GLU A 49 -9.70 10.31 -10.08
CA GLU A 49 -9.11 10.96 -11.24
C GLU A 49 -9.61 10.22 -12.49
N THR A 50 -10.21 10.97 -13.41
CA THR A 50 -10.64 10.42 -14.70
C THR A 50 -9.44 10.39 -15.63
N MET A 51 -8.98 9.19 -15.98
CA MET A 51 -7.82 8.99 -16.87
C MET A 51 -8.23 9.11 -18.34
N LEU A 52 -9.42 8.62 -18.67
CA LEU A 52 -10.02 8.74 -19.99
C LEU A 52 -11.55 8.77 -19.84
N TYR A 53 -12.15 9.86 -20.29
CA TYR A 53 -13.59 10.04 -20.36
C TYR A 53 -14.00 10.08 -21.83
N LEU A 54 -14.79 9.09 -22.27
CA LEU A 54 -15.26 9.03 -23.65
C LEU A 54 -16.66 9.65 -23.78
N SER A 55 -17.64 9.08 -23.08
CA SER A 55 -19.02 9.60 -22.97
C SER A 55 -19.78 8.89 -21.84
N ASP A 56 -20.98 9.36 -21.49
CA ASP A 56 -21.85 8.74 -20.47
C ASP A 56 -22.28 7.30 -20.82
N GLN A 57 -22.22 6.91 -22.09
CA GLN A 57 -22.62 5.60 -22.59
C GLN A 57 -21.44 4.66 -22.88
N LEU A 58 -20.20 5.15 -22.78
CA LEU A 58 -18.99 4.39 -23.10
C LEU A 58 -18.11 4.14 -21.85
N PRO A 59 -17.33 3.05 -21.83
CA PRO A 59 -16.43 2.77 -20.72
C PRO A 59 -15.44 3.92 -20.49
N SER A 60 -15.44 4.45 -19.27
CA SER A 60 -14.47 5.45 -18.83
C SER A 60 -13.44 4.81 -17.90
N PHE A 61 -12.18 5.23 -18.04
CA PHE A 61 -11.10 4.74 -17.20
C PHE A 61 -10.86 5.70 -16.06
N TYR A 62 -10.96 5.18 -14.84
CA TYR A 62 -10.75 5.93 -13.62
C TYR A 62 -9.56 5.38 -12.85
N LYS A 63 -8.86 6.29 -12.18
CA LYS A 63 -7.78 6.02 -11.25
C LYS A 63 -8.16 6.67 -9.93
N ARG A 64 -8.00 5.97 -8.81
CA ARG A 64 -8.14 6.57 -7.49
C ARG A 64 -6.77 6.73 -6.87
N ARG A 65 -6.41 7.96 -6.55
CA ARG A 65 -5.21 8.31 -5.78
C ARG A 65 -5.51 8.25 -4.30
N TYR A 66 -4.62 7.64 -3.53
CA TYR A 66 -4.69 7.51 -2.09
C TYR A 66 -3.48 8.18 -1.45
N GLN A 67 -3.73 8.83 -0.31
CA GLN A 67 -2.68 9.36 0.55
C GLN A 67 -2.96 8.94 1.98
N PHE A 68 -2.15 8.04 2.52
CA PHE A 68 -2.25 7.55 3.90
C PHE A 68 -1.15 8.14 4.76
N ARG A 69 -1.54 8.68 5.91
CA ARG A 69 -0.65 9.13 6.98
C ARG A 69 -0.61 8.06 8.04
N ILE A 70 0.55 7.42 8.20
CA ILE A 70 0.77 6.32 9.12
C ILE A 70 1.75 6.77 10.19
N THR A 71 1.32 6.68 11.45
CA THR A 71 2.19 6.85 12.61
C THR A 71 2.78 5.50 12.97
N THR A 72 4.09 5.34 12.81
CA THR A 72 4.79 4.09 13.13
C THR A 72 5.00 3.96 14.65
N PRO A 73 5.27 2.75 15.18
CA PRO A 73 5.63 2.56 16.58
C PRO A 73 6.84 3.40 17.02
N GLY A 74 7.80 3.62 16.13
CA GLY A 74 8.94 4.53 16.34
C GLY A 74 8.55 6.02 16.39
N ARG A 75 7.25 6.36 16.47
CA ARG A 75 6.70 7.72 16.48
C ARG A 75 7.03 8.54 15.23
N SER A 76 7.44 7.89 14.14
CA SER A 76 7.67 8.55 12.85
C SER A 76 6.36 8.66 12.07
N LEU A 77 6.14 9.80 11.41
CA LEU A 77 5.03 9.95 10.48
C LEU A 77 5.49 9.57 9.07
N ARG A 78 4.80 8.61 8.46
CA ARG A 78 5.04 8.17 7.09
C ARG A 78 3.86 8.51 6.21
N LEU A 79 4.15 9.10 5.07
CA LEU A 79 3.18 9.43 4.04
C LEU A 79 3.30 8.40 2.91
N LEU A 80 2.27 7.58 2.73
CA LEU A 80 2.18 6.65 1.61
C LEU A 80 1.23 7.21 0.57
N LYS A 81 1.73 7.38 -0.65
CA LYS A 81 0.94 7.78 -1.81
C LYS A 81 0.93 6.64 -2.81
N PHE A 82 -0.24 6.21 -3.24
CA PHE A 82 -0.40 5.16 -4.23
C PHE A 82 -1.72 5.33 -5.00
N SER A 83 -1.92 4.54 -6.03
CA SER A 83 -3.14 4.60 -6.85
C SER A 83 -3.64 3.23 -7.24
N THR A 84 -4.97 3.06 -7.29
CA THR A 84 -5.64 1.85 -7.78
C THR A 84 -6.51 2.19 -8.99
N PRO A 85 -6.74 1.24 -9.92
CA PRO A 85 -7.70 1.43 -10.99
C PRO A 85 -9.14 1.37 -10.43
N GLY A 86 -10.10 1.93 -11.15
CA GLY A 86 -11.52 1.72 -10.89
C GLY A 86 -12.25 2.89 -10.22
N LEU A 87 -13.56 2.96 -10.51
CA LEU A 87 -14.47 4.01 -10.03
C LEU A 87 -14.86 3.80 -8.55
N ARG A 88 -15.18 2.54 -8.20
CA ARG A 88 -15.80 2.13 -6.93
C ARG A 88 -14.84 1.61 -5.87
N ASP A 89 -13.56 1.46 -6.19
CA ASP A 89 -12.57 0.95 -5.26
C ASP A 89 -12.28 2.01 -4.21
N GLN A 90 -13.06 2.04 -3.13
CA GLN A 90 -12.74 2.71 -1.88
C GLN A 90 -12.20 1.66 -0.91
N ILE A 91 -10.94 1.79 -0.51
CA ILE A 91 -10.39 1.01 0.59
C ILE A 91 -11.09 1.47 1.88
N PRO A 92 -11.87 0.61 2.57
CA PRO A 92 -12.62 1.02 3.75
C PRO A 92 -11.66 1.17 4.95
N VAL A 93 -11.18 2.40 5.15
CA VAL A 93 -10.29 2.77 6.26
C VAL A 93 -11.06 3.44 7.39
N ARG A 94 -10.70 3.11 8.64
CA ARG A 94 -11.21 3.75 9.86
C ARG A 94 -10.06 4.45 10.60
N PRO A 95 -10.30 5.58 11.29
CA PRO A 95 -9.31 6.20 12.15
C PRO A 95 -8.77 5.19 13.18
N GLY A 96 -7.45 5.20 13.41
CA GLY A 96 -6.81 4.35 14.42
C GLY A 96 -6.66 2.88 14.04
N ALA A 97 -7.15 2.44 12.88
CA ALA A 97 -6.87 1.09 12.39
C ALA A 97 -5.35 0.88 12.23
N LYS A 98 -4.90 -0.35 12.47
CA LYS A 98 -3.51 -0.76 12.25
C LYS A 98 -3.36 -1.25 10.83
N PHE A 99 -2.25 -0.87 10.21
CA PHE A 99 -1.98 -1.19 8.82
C PHE A 99 -0.63 -1.84 8.71
N ARG A 100 -0.56 -2.79 7.79
CA ARG A 100 0.67 -3.28 7.23
C ARG A 100 0.59 -3.10 5.71
N PHE A 101 1.52 -2.34 5.19
CA PHE A 101 1.57 -1.97 3.77
C PHE A 101 2.88 -2.49 3.19
N CYS A 102 2.83 -3.35 2.18
CA CYS A 102 4.01 -3.82 1.44
C CYS A 102 3.96 -3.34 0.01
N TYR A 103 5.08 -2.78 -0.44
CA TYR A 103 5.22 -2.16 -1.74
C TYR A 103 6.58 -2.46 -2.35
N SER A 104 6.65 -2.44 -3.67
CA SER A 104 7.92 -2.40 -4.37
C SER A 104 8.34 -0.96 -4.65
N THR A 105 9.64 -0.72 -4.64
CA THR A 105 10.24 0.56 -4.97
C THR A 105 11.02 0.47 -6.28
N CYS A 106 11.15 1.62 -6.94
CA CYS A 106 12.05 1.82 -8.06
C CYS A 106 12.71 3.18 -7.86
N GLY A 107 14.02 3.20 -7.61
CA GLY A 107 14.70 4.39 -7.09
C GLY A 107 14.12 4.81 -5.74
N SER A 108 13.81 6.11 -5.59
CA SER A 108 13.17 6.68 -4.39
C SER A 108 11.64 6.58 -4.39
N GLY A 109 11.03 6.12 -5.49
CA GLY A 109 9.59 6.08 -5.69
C GLY A 109 8.94 4.75 -5.35
N ILE A 110 7.69 4.79 -4.89
CA ILE A 110 6.84 3.61 -4.78
C ILE A 110 6.36 3.25 -6.20
N ARG A 111 6.78 2.09 -6.71
CA ARG A 111 6.36 1.62 -8.05
C ARG A 111 5.04 0.87 -7.98
N SER A 112 4.87 0.05 -6.96
CA SER A 112 3.69 -0.79 -6.82
C SER A 112 3.37 -1.18 -5.38
N CYS A 113 2.18 -0.86 -4.87
CA CYS A 113 1.55 -1.53 -3.73
C CYS A 113 1.15 -2.98 -4.06
N TRP A 114 1.77 -3.97 -3.41
CA TRP A 114 1.47 -5.38 -3.69
C TRP A 114 0.58 -6.03 -2.63
N GLN A 115 0.71 -5.59 -1.38
CA GLN A 115 -0.07 -6.16 -0.30
C GLN A 115 -0.46 -5.07 0.68
N PHE A 116 -1.74 -5.01 0.94
CA PHE A 116 -2.31 -4.20 2.00
C PHE A 116 -2.94 -5.14 3.00
N ILE A 117 -2.73 -4.90 4.28
CA ILE A 117 -3.42 -5.62 5.33
C ILE A 117 -3.85 -4.57 6.33
N ILE A 118 -5.17 -4.31 6.38
CA ILE A 118 -5.75 -3.60 7.51
C ILE A 118 -5.96 -4.63 8.59
N THR A 119 -5.31 -4.48 9.73
CA THR A 119 -5.71 -5.22 10.92
C THR A 119 -6.78 -4.38 11.61
N GLN A 120 -8.01 -4.45 11.09
CA GLN A 120 -9.20 -4.28 11.95
C GLN A 120 -9.35 -5.57 12.76
N PRO A 121 -10.00 -5.56 13.94
CA PRO A 121 -10.53 -6.81 14.46
C PRO A 121 -11.47 -7.41 13.40
N GLY A 122 -11.02 -8.48 12.72
CA GLY A 122 -11.87 -9.33 11.87
C GLY A 122 -11.83 -9.19 10.35
N LYS A 123 -10.95 -8.39 9.70
CA LYS A 123 -10.95 -8.33 8.21
C LYS A 123 -9.57 -8.06 7.58
N ASN A 124 -9.02 -9.05 6.87
CA ASN A 124 -7.85 -8.90 5.99
C ASN A 124 -8.32 -8.47 4.58
N ILE A 125 -7.76 -7.39 4.04
CA ILE A 125 -8.14 -6.86 2.71
C ILE A 125 -6.89 -6.76 1.84
N THR A 126 -6.73 -7.66 0.87
CA THR A 126 -5.66 -7.61 -0.12
C THR A 126 -5.99 -6.53 -1.16
N CYS A 127 -5.08 -5.57 -1.40
CA CYS A 127 -5.27 -4.57 -2.44
C CYS A 127 -5.06 -5.15 -3.85
N PRO A 128 -5.80 -4.66 -4.85
CA PRO A 128 -5.53 -4.99 -6.24
C PRO A 128 -4.17 -4.44 -6.66
N SER A 129 -3.56 -5.08 -7.65
CA SER A 129 -2.28 -4.65 -8.21
C SER A 129 -2.34 -3.17 -8.60
N PRO A 130 -1.28 -2.41 -8.31
CA PRO A 130 -1.23 -0.97 -8.50
C PRO A 130 -0.89 -0.68 -9.96
N VAL A 131 -1.45 0.41 -10.48
CA VAL A 131 -1.12 0.88 -11.81
C VAL A 131 0.17 1.72 -11.72
N PRO A 132 1.17 1.49 -12.58
CA PRO A 132 2.34 2.38 -12.67
C PRO A 132 1.90 3.84 -12.81
N GLY A 133 2.64 4.72 -12.13
CA GLY A 133 2.52 6.17 -12.28
C GLY A 133 3.12 6.64 -13.58
#